data_AF-W5YW75-F1
#
_entry.id   AF-W5YW75-F1
#
_cell.length_a   1.000
_cell.length_b   1.000
_cell.length_c   1.000
_cell.angle_alpha   90.00
_cell.angle_beta   90.00
_cell.angle_gamma   90.00
#
_symmetry.space_group_name_H-M   'P 1'
#
loop_
_entity.id
_entity.type
_entity.pdbx_description
1 polymer ?
#
loop_
_entity_poly.entity_id
_entity_poly.type
_entity_poly.pdbx_seq_one_letter_code
_entity_poly.pdbx_strand_id
1 'polypeptide(L)' 'MPEELAGGAWVEPTIWTGLPDDSAVVTDEIFGPCVHLCPFDSEEEAIELANSLPYGLASAIWSENITRAHRVAGQVEAA' A
#
# COMPACT_ATOMS: atom_id res chain seq x y z
N MET A 1 -14.62 -12.52 -20.95
CA MET A 1 -15.03 -11.10 -20.92
C MET A 1 -16.24 -10.92 -21.82
N PRO A 2 -17.22 -10.08 -21.46
CA PRO A 2 -18.33 -9.69 -22.33
C PRO A 2 -17.84 -9.26 -23.71
N GLU A 3 -18.64 -9.45 -24.76
CA GLU A 3 -18.28 -9.10 -26.15
C GLU A 3 -17.88 -7.62 -26.29
N GLU A 4 -18.53 -6.76 -25.51
CA GLU A 4 -18.25 -5.31 -25.42
C GLU A 4 -16.81 -4.98 -24.99
N LEU A 5 -16.11 -5.91 -24.33
CA LEU A 5 -14.73 -5.74 -23.86
C LEU A 5 -13.70 -6.48 -24.73
N ALA A 6 -14.15 -7.13 -25.81
CA ALA A 6 -13.28 -7.89 -26.69
C ALA A 6 -12.21 -6.98 -27.34
N GLY A 7 -10.94 -7.41 -27.32
CA GLY A 7 -9.82 -6.70 -27.93
C GLY A 7 -9.12 -5.64 -27.06
N GLY A 8 -9.55 -5.42 -25.82
CA GLY A 8 -8.84 -4.58 -24.85
C GLY A 8 -7.87 -5.34 -23.93
N ALA A 9 -7.10 -4.61 -23.12
CA ALA A 9 -6.19 -5.13 -22.10
C ALA A 9 -6.76 -4.91 -20.69
N TRP A 10 -7.92 -5.51 -20.44
CA TRP A 10 -8.67 -5.32 -19.20
C TRP A 10 -8.22 -6.29 -18.11
N VAL A 11 -8.19 -5.81 -16.86
CA VAL A 11 -7.91 -6.61 -15.66
C VAL A 11 -8.90 -6.23 -14.56
N GLU A 12 -9.20 -7.18 -13.68
CA GLU A 12 -10.09 -6.96 -12.55
C GLU A 12 -9.35 -6.26 -11.40
N PRO A 13 -10.00 -5.34 -10.66
CA PRO A 13 -9.43 -4.78 -9.46
C PRO A 13 -9.20 -5.87 -8.41
N THR A 14 -8.05 -5.88 -7.75
CA THR A 14 -7.65 -6.98 -6.86
C THR A 14 -7.26 -6.49 -5.48
N ILE A 15 -7.72 -7.19 -4.43
CA ILE A 15 -7.34 -6.95 -3.04
C ILE A 15 -6.73 -8.23 -2.47
N TRP A 16 -5.54 -8.12 -1.88
CA TRP A 16 -4.89 -9.23 -1.17
C TRP A 16 -4.82 -8.97 0.34
N THR A 17 -4.84 -10.07 1.10
CA THR A 17 -4.61 -10.09 2.55
C THR A 17 -3.78 -11.31 2.92
N GLY A 18 -3.10 -11.26 4.07
CA GLY A 18 -2.42 -12.42 4.67
C GLY A 18 -1.17 -12.90 3.91
N LEU A 19 -0.60 -12.06 3.06
CA LEU A 19 0.68 -12.34 2.43
C LEU A 19 1.84 -11.96 3.38
N PRO A 20 2.97 -12.68 3.34
CA PRO A 20 4.19 -12.25 4.02
C PRO A 20 4.68 -10.89 3.52
N ASP A 21 5.30 -10.10 4.39
CA ASP A 21 5.82 -8.77 4.08
C ASP A 21 6.97 -8.79 3.04
N ASP A 22 7.66 -9.93 2.90
CA ASP A 22 8.72 -10.16 1.92
C ASP A 22 8.22 -10.77 0.60
N SER A 23 6.90 -10.89 0.42
CA SER A 23 6.33 -11.38 -0.82
C SER A 23 6.48 -10.37 -1.96
N ALA A 24 6.70 -10.85 -3.18
CA ALA A 24 6.84 -9.98 -4.37
C ALA A 24 5.63 -9.05 -4.60
N VAL A 25 4.44 -9.45 -4.17
CA VAL A 25 3.22 -8.61 -4.24
C VAL A 25 3.32 -7.37 -3.35
N VAL A 26 4.06 -7.47 -2.24
CA VAL A 26 4.26 -6.39 -1.26
C VAL A 26 5.51 -5.58 -1.60
N THR A 27 6.58 -6.22 -2.07
CA THR A 27 7.88 -5.57 -2.27
C THR A 27 8.10 -4.96 -3.65
N ASP A 28 7.43 -5.49 -4.69
CA ASP A 28 7.67 -5.09 -6.08
C ASP A 28 6.47 -4.31 -6.65
N GLU A 29 6.75 -3.33 -7.49
CA GLU A 29 5.72 -2.49 -8.08
C GLU A 29 4.97 -3.20 -9.22
N ILE A 30 3.66 -3.45 -9.01
CA ILE A 30 2.82 -4.21 -9.97
C ILE A 30 2.30 -3.33 -11.12
N PHE A 31 2.12 -2.01 -10.91
CA PHE A 31 1.53 -1.09 -11.90
C PHE A 31 0.09 -1.45 -12.37
N GLY A 32 -0.66 -2.20 -11.57
CA GLY A 32 -2.04 -2.61 -11.85
C GLY A 32 -3.05 -2.06 -10.82
N PRO A 33 -4.36 -2.26 -11.04
CA PRO A 33 -5.40 -1.82 -10.11
C PRO A 33 -5.50 -2.77 -8.91
N CYS A 34 -4.49 -2.77 -8.05
CA CYS A 34 -4.42 -3.69 -6.92
C CYS A 34 -3.94 -3.03 -5.63
N VAL A 35 -4.28 -3.64 -4.49
CA VAL A 35 -3.82 -3.23 -3.16
C VAL A 35 -3.65 -4.45 -2.25
N HIS A 36 -2.66 -4.41 -1.37
CA HIS A 36 -2.50 -5.34 -0.26
C HIS A 36 -2.90 -4.67 1.05
N LEU A 37 -3.62 -5.39 1.91
CA LEU A 37 -3.94 -4.94 3.27
C LEU A 37 -3.08 -5.71 4.28
N CYS A 38 -2.20 -4.99 4.98
CA CYS A 38 -1.42 -5.52 6.10
C CYS A 38 -1.96 -4.95 7.42
N PRO A 39 -2.39 -5.77 8.39
CA PRO A 39 -2.74 -5.29 9.71
C PRO A 39 -1.48 -4.88 10.50
N PHE A 40 -1.65 -3.97 11.45
CA PHE A 40 -0.62 -3.58 12.41
C PHE A 40 -1.30 -3.23 13.75
N ASP A 41 -0.58 -3.39 14.85
CA ASP A 41 -1.09 -3.15 16.20
C ASP A 41 -0.56 -1.85 16.82
N SER A 42 0.53 -1.29 16.28
CA SER A 42 1.15 -0.08 16.82
C SER A 42 1.55 0.95 15.77
N GLU A 43 1.69 2.20 16.22
CA GLU A 43 2.18 3.30 15.36
C GLU A 43 3.62 3.05 14.88
N GLU A 44 4.48 2.52 15.74
CA GLU A 44 5.87 2.18 15.43
C GLU A 44 5.94 1.15 14.31
N GLU A 45 5.18 0.06 14.44
CA GLU A 45 5.10 -1.02 13.45
C GLU A 45 4.60 -0.52 12.09
N ALA A 46 3.57 0.34 12.07
CA ALA A 46 3.09 0.92 10.81
C ALA A 46 4.15 1.79 10.11
N ILE A 47 4.96 2.52 10.89
CA ILE A 47 6.06 3.34 10.35
C ILE A 47 7.18 2.44 9.82
N GLU A 48 7.57 1.41 10.57
CA GLU A 48 8.56 0.42 10.13
C GLU A 48 8.14 -0.27 8.83
N LEU A 49 6.88 -0.72 8.74
CA LEU A 49 6.33 -1.31 7.51
C LEU A 49 6.35 -0.32 6.34
N ALA A 50 5.92 0.93 6.56
CA ALA A 50 5.90 1.96 5.52
C ALA A 50 7.29 2.30 4.98
N ASN A 51 8.32 2.26 5.83
CA ASN A 51 9.70 2.58 5.49
C ASN A 51 10.55 1.34 5.10
N SER A 52 9.97 0.13 5.12
CA SER A 52 10.69 -1.12 4.85
C SER A 52 11.08 -1.33 3.38
N LEU A 53 10.44 -0.59 2.48
CA LEU A 53 10.63 -0.72 1.04
C LEU A 53 11.76 0.20 0.55
N PRO A 54 12.49 -0.19 -0.51
CA PRO A 54 13.50 0.68 -1.13
C PRO A 54 12.87 1.87 -1.90
N TYR A 55 11.54 1.92 -1.98
CA TYR A 55 10.76 2.98 -2.62
C TYR A 55 10.22 3.94 -1.56
N GLY A 56 10.05 5.21 -1.93
CA GLY A 56 9.54 6.27 -1.04
C GLY A 56 8.88 7.40 -1.82
N LEU A 57 7.96 7.07 -2.74
CA LEU A 57 7.37 8.05 -3.65
C LEU A 57 6.30 8.91 -2.98
N ALA A 58 5.36 8.28 -2.28
CA ALA A 58 4.23 8.95 -1.63
C ALA A 58 3.66 8.09 -0.52
N SER A 59 3.04 8.71 0.48
CA SER A 59 2.27 8.03 1.52
C SER A 59 1.03 8.83 1.91
N ALA A 60 -0.01 8.15 2.35
CA ALA A 60 -1.27 8.76 2.81
C ALA A 60 -1.63 8.21 4.19
N ILE A 61 -1.77 9.12 5.16
CA ILE A 61 -2.08 8.78 6.55
C ILE A 61 -3.52 9.21 6.87
N TRP A 62 -4.29 8.28 7.43
CA TRP A 62 -5.68 8.51 7.82
C TRP A 62 -5.81 8.41 9.34
N SER A 63 -6.14 9.53 9.99
CA SER A 63 -6.34 9.60 11.44
C SER A 63 -7.22 10.80 11.80
N GLU A 64 -8.19 10.62 12.70
CA GLU A 64 -8.97 11.73 13.27
C GLU A 64 -8.16 12.55 14.29
N ASN A 65 -7.08 11.98 14.83
CA ASN A 65 -6.16 12.68 15.72
C ASN A 65 -5.10 13.41 14.89
N ILE A 66 -5.20 14.74 14.83
CA ILE A 66 -4.31 15.59 14.02
C ILE A 66 -2.85 15.58 14.53
N THR A 67 -2.64 15.49 15.85
CA THR A 67 -1.29 15.38 16.44
C THR A 67 -0.63 14.07 16.03
N ARG A 68 -1.39 12.97 16.02
CA ARG A 68 -0.92 11.67 15.52
C ARG A 68 -0.58 11.77 14.03
N ALA A 69 -1.50 12.31 13.21
CA ALA A 69 -1.30 12.43 11.77
C ALA A 69 0.02 13.15 11.44
N HIS A 70 0.27 14.31 12.05
CA HIS A 70 1.51 15.06 11.82
C HIS A 70 2.76 14.35 12.36
N ARG A 71 2.69 13.73 13.54
CA ARG A 71 3.84 12.99 14.11
C ARG A 71 4.23 11.79 13.26
N VAL A 72 3.26 11.02 12.79
CA VAL A 72 3.51 9.87 11.90
C VAL A 72 4.02 10.34 10.55
N ALA A 73 3.40 11.37 9.96
CA ALA A 73 3.83 11.91 8.67
C ALA A 73 5.29 12.39 8.68
N GLY A 74 5.76 12.96 9.81
CA GLY A 74 7.16 13.38 9.96
C GLY A 74 8.18 12.24 10.10
N GLN A 75 7.73 10.99 10.23
CA GLN A 75 8.58 9.80 10.38
C GLN A 75 8.53 8.86 9.17
N VAL A 76 7.60 9.07 8.23
CA VAL A 76 7.51 8.27 7.00
C VAL A 76 8.48 8.82 5.96
N GLU A 77 9.28 7.94 5.37
CA GLU A 77 10.32 8.25 4.37
C GLU A 77 9.72 8.28 2.95
N ALA A 78 8.89 9.28 2.68
CA ALA A 78 8.31 9.53 1.36
C ALA A 78 8.48 10.99 0.90
N ALA A 79 8.60 11.19 -0.41
CA ALA A 79 8.86 12.49 -1.05
C ALA A 79 7.64 13.43 -1.14
#